data_AF-A0A2W4LYQ5-F1
#
_entry.id   AF-A0A2W4LYQ5-F1
#
_cell.length_a   1.000
_cell.length_b   1.000
_cell.length_c   1.000
_cell.angle_alpha   90.00
_cell.angle_beta   90.00
_cell.angle_gamma   90.00
#
_symmetry.space_group_name_H-M   'P 1'
#
loop_
_entity.id
_entity.type
_entity.pdbx_description
1 polymer ?
#
loop_
_entity_poly.entity_id
_entity_poly.type
_entity_poly.pdbx_seq_one_letter_code
_entity_poly.pdbx_strand_id
1 'polypeptide(L)'
;MLRRAAYDALGGHRAVRGSVLEDVDLARLVKSRGRRLEALVAPDLIAVRMYSGWPSLAEGLKKNAVAGFRSGGWRAAWAGLRQLALVVAPLDLLAAAVWLARARPASAAGRTLALAAGGLALLGAVCWGWMVRRRHRISPAWGLLFPLGTALYYGLATDALLRLATGRGVTWKGRVFTR
;
A
#
# COMPACT_ATOMS: atom_id res chain seq x y z
N MET A 1 -7.28 18.97 10.78
CA MET A 1 -8.36 19.97 10.91
C MET A 1 -8.03 21.17 10.04
N LEU A 2 -9.02 21.86 9.48
CA LEU A 2 -8.81 23.06 8.66
C LEU A 2 -9.58 24.23 9.29
N ARG A 3 -8.96 25.41 9.38
CA ARG A 3 -9.65 26.62 9.88
C ARG A 3 -10.86 26.90 9.00
N ARG A 4 -12.00 27.26 9.60
CA ARG A 4 -13.26 27.52 8.89
C ARG A 4 -13.10 28.48 7.71
N ALA A 5 -12.51 29.66 7.94
CA ALA A 5 -12.27 30.64 6.89
C ALA A 5 -11.40 30.09 5.73
N ALA A 6 -10.46 29.19 6.02
CA ALA A 6 -9.66 28.53 4.99
C ALA A 6 -10.48 27.52 4.19
N TYR A 7 -11.31 26.73 4.88
CA TYR A 7 -12.18 25.73 4.28
C TYR A 7 -13.24 26.37 3.37
N ASP A 8 -13.90 27.44 3.84
CA ASP A 8 -14.94 28.15 3.09
C ASP A 8 -14.37 28.86 1.85
N ALA A 9 -13.18 29.48 1.97
CA ALA A 9 -12.49 30.10 0.83
C ALA A 9 -12.09 29.10 -0.29
N LEU A 10 -12.03 27.81 0.03
CA LEU A 10 -11.77 26.75 -0.95
C LEU A 10 -13.08 26.16 -1.54
N GLY A 11 -14.25 26.67 -1.13
CA GLY A 11 -15.56 26.10 -1.50
C GLY A 11 -15.94 24.86 -0.68
N GLY A 12 -15.15 24.53 0.35
CA GLY A 12 -15.34 23.34 1.19
C GLY A 12 -15.41 22.04 0.39
N HIS A 13 -16.17 21.06 0.90
CA HIS A 13 -16.37 19.78 0.23
C HIS A 13 -17.15 19.88 -1.09
N ARG A 14 -17.81 21.01 -1.38
CA ARG A 14 -18.43 21.20 -2.71
C ARG A 14 -17.38 21.23 -3.82
N ALA A 15 -16.18 21.74 -3.53
CA ALA A 15 -15.08 21.82 -4.51
C ALA A 15 -14.48 20.46 -4.89
N VAL A 16 -14.72 19.41 -4.10
CA VAL A 16 -14.25 18.04 -4.35
C VAL A 16 -15.40 17.05 -4.47
N ARG A 17 -16.62 17.55 -4.72
CA ARG A 17 -17.82 16.73 -4.85
C ARG A 17 -17.64 15.72 -5.99
N GLY A 18 -17.88 14.45 -5.68
CA GLY A 18 -17.74 13.36 -6.65
C GLY A 18 -16.33 12.76 -6.72
N SER A 19 -15.38 13.28 -5.94
CA SER A 19 -14.11 12.60 -5.75
C SER A 19 -14.30 11.30 -4.95
N VAL A 20 -13.53 10.27 -5.30
CA VAL A 20 -13.37 9.04 -4.50
C VAL A 20 -12.56 9.31 -3.23
N LEU A 21 -11.67 10.32 -3.30
CA LEU A 21 -10.70 10.71 -2.30
C LEU A 21 -10.86 12.19 -1.95
N GLU A 22 -12.03 12.53 -1.44
CA GLU A 22 -12.36 13.90 -1.08
C GLU A 22 -11.30 14.50 -0.13
N ASP A 23 -10.70 13.70 0.75
CA ASP A 23 -9.64 14.09 1.67
C ASP A 23 -8.31 14.44 0.97
N VAL A 24 -7.85 13.59 0.06
CA VAL A 24 -6.60 13.80 -0.69
C VAL A 24 -6.74 14.97 -1.66
N ASP A 25 -7.87 15.07 -2.35
CA ASP A 25 -8.11 16.13 -3.32
C ASP A 25 -8.32 17.48 -2.62
N LEU A 26 -8.99 17.50 -1.47
CA LEU A 26 -9.09 18.71 -0.66
C LEU A 26 -7.70 19.12 -0.15
N ALA A 27 -6.87 18.16 0.29
CA ALA A 27 -5.51 18.44 0.73
C ALA A 27 -4.64 19.01 -0.40
N ARG A 28 -4.79 18.51 -1.63
CA ARG A 28 -4.13 19.03 -2.83
C ARG A 28 -4.60 20.44 -3.16
N LEU A 29 -5.91 20.69 -3.09
CA LEU A 29 -6.49 22.01 -3.32
C LEU A 29 -6.00 23.04 -2.29
N VAL A 30 -5.86 22.65 -1.02
CA VAL A 30 -5.23 23.49 0.00
C VAL A 30 -3.80 23.87 -0.41
N LYS A 31 -2.99 22.88 -0.82
CA LYS A 31 -1.60 23.11 -1.25
C LYS A 31 -1.50 23.97 -2.51
N SER A 32 -2.36 23.74 -3.50
CA SER A 32 -2.34 24.51 -4.76
C SER A 32 -2.72 25.98 -4.55
N ARG A 33 -3.41 26.31 -3.44
CA ARG A 33 -3.71 27.68 -3.01
C ARG A 33 -2.65 28.26 -2.06
N GLY A 34 -1.43 27.71 -2.05
CA GLY A 34 -0.29 28.22 -1.28
C GLY A 34 -0.40 28.01 0.24
N ARG A 35 -1.38 27.24 0.71
CA ARG A 35 -1.59 26.97 2.14
C ARG A 35 -0.79 25.72 2.56
N ARG A 36 -0.38 25.71 3.84
CA ARG A 36 0.37 24.61 4.44
C ARG A 36 -0.56 23.58 5.09
N LEU A 37 -0.13 22.33 5.06
CA LEU A 37 -0.77 21.21 5.75
C LEU A 37 0.27 20.48 6.57
N GLU A 38 -0.15 20.01 7.74
CA GLU A 38 0.63 19.17 8.62
C GLU A 38 -0.10 17.84 8.84
N ALA A 39 0.65 16.74 8.81
CA ALA A 39 0.14 15.41 9.12
C ALA A 39 0.60 15.04 10.53
N LEU A 40 -0.34 14.92 11.45
CA LEU A 40 -0.11 14.56 12.84
C LEU A 40 -0.55 13.12 13.09
N VAL A 41 0.17 12.42 13.97
CA VAL A 41 -0.16 11.04 14.38
C VAL A 41 -0.89 11.08 15.71
N ALA A 42 -2.15 10.65 15.73
CA ALA A 42 -3.02 10.67 16.91
C ALA A 42 -3.78 9.33 17.04
N PRO A 43 -3.10 8.24 17.46
CA PRO A 43 -3.67 6.89 17.45
C PRO A 43 -4.81 6.70 18.47
N ASP A 44 -4.87 7.57 19.48
CA ASP A 44 -5.83 7.50 20.58
C ASP A 44 -7.00 8.50 20.41
N LEU A 45 -7.07 9.22 19.27
CA LEU A 45 -8.09 10.25 19.04
C LEU A 45 -9.45 9.66 18.62
N ILE A 46 -9.45 8.65 17.75
CA ILE A 46 -10.66 8.03 17.17
C ILE A 46 -10.40 6.54 16.94
N ALA A 47 -11.37 5.69 17.31
CA ALA A 47 -11.40 4.28 16.92
C ALA A 47 -12.57 4.02 15.96
N VAL A 48 -12.32 3.34 14.84
CA VAL A 48 -13.35 2.96 13.87
C VAL A 48 -13.14 1.54 13.36
N ARG A 49 -14.24 0.82 13.13
CA ARG A 49 -14.24 -0.40 12.32
C ARG A 49 -14.48 -0.02 10.86
N MET A 50 -13.41 0.18 10.11
CA MET A 50 -13.50 0.65 8.71
C MET A 50 -14.10 -0.38 7.75
N TYR A 51 -13.94 -1.67 8.05
CA TYR A 51 -14.38 -2.78 7.21
C TYR A 51 -15.05 -3.89 8.04
N SER A 52 -16.11 -4.50 7.52
CA SER A 52 -16.91 -5.54 8.17
C SER A 52 -16.65 -6.95 7.62
N GLY A 53 -15.63 -7.12 6.80
CA GLY A 53 -15.24 -8.40 6.21
C GLY A 53 -14.51 -8.22 4.89
N TRP A 54 -14.13 -9.34 4.27
CA TRP A 54 -13.36 -9.35 3.02
C TRP A 54 -13.98 -8.52 1.89
N PRO A 55 -15.29 -8.58 1.60
CA PRO A 55 -15.87 -7.81 0.48
C PRO A 55 -15.66 -6.30 0.65
N SER A 56 -15.99 -5.76 1.82
CA SER A 56 -15.82 -4.34 2.14
C SER A 56 -14.35 -3.91 2.16
N LEU A 57 -13.45 -4.77 2.64
CA LEU A 57 -12.00 -4.53 2.63
C LEU A 57 -11.48 -4.48 1.20
N ALA A 58 -11.83 -5.47 0.37
CA ALA A 58 -11.38 -5.55 -1.01
C ALA A 58 -11.85 -4.34 -1.82
N GLU A 59 -13.13 -3.96 -1.69
CA GLU A 59 -13.67 -2.73 -2.30
C GLU A 59 -12.89 -1.48 -1.84
N GLY A 60 -12.63 -1.39 -0.53
CA GLY A 60 -11.85 -0.32 0.08
C GLY A 60 -10.39 -0.25 -0.37
N LEU A 61 -9.72 -1.39 -0.54
CA LEU A 61 -8.33 -1.43 -0.98
C LEU A 61 -8.21 -1.11 -2.48
N LYS A 62 -9.16 -1.58 -3.29
CA LYS A 62 -9.23 -1.25 -4.73
C LYS A 62 -9.38 0.24 -4.95
N LYS A 63 -10.30 0.92 -4.24
CA LYS A 63 -10.42 2.38 -4.34
C LYS A 63 -9.14 3.11 -3.92
N ASN A 64 -8.43 2.60 -2.91
CA ASN A 64 -7.18 3.18 -2.42
C ASN A 64 -6.01 2.93 -3.38
N ALA A 65 -6.02 1.82 -4.12
CA ALA A 65 -5.03 1.54 -5.17
C ALA A 65 -5.17 2.50 -6.35
N VAL A 66 -6.39 2.69 -6.86
CA VAL A 66 -6.70 3.69 -7.90
C VAL A 66 -6.24 5.08 -7.47
N ALA A 67 -6.62 5.44 -6.25
CA ALA A 67 -6.25 6.67 -5.59
C ALA A 67 -4.74 6.89 -5.52
N GLY A 68 -3.99 5.91 -5.02
CA GLY A 68 -2.53 5.96 -4.93
C GLY A 68 -1.88 6.10 -6.30
N PHE A 69 -2.37 5.36 -7.30
CA PHE A 69 -1.87 5.43 -8.68
C PHE A 69 -2.07 6.83 -9.29
N ARG A 70 -3.29 7.38 -9.21
CA ARG A 70 -3.60 8.73 -9.73
C ARG A 70 -2.84 9.83 -9.01
N SER A 71 -2.58 9.63 -7.72
CA SER A 71 -2.02 10.68 -6.88
C SER A 71 -0.49 10.68 -6.79
N GLY A 72 0.14 9.51 -6.85
CA GLY A 72 1.56 9.37 -6.56
C GLY A 72 2.49 9.43 -7.78
N GLY A 73 1.98 9.26 -9.00
CA GLY A 73 2.79 9.25 -10.21
C GLY A 73 4.01 8.31 -10.09
N TRP A 74 5.20 8.79 -10.48
CA TRP A 74 6.43 7.99 -10.39
C TRP A 74 6.78 7.55 -8.95
N ARG A 75 6.42 8.34 -7.93
CA ARG A 75 6.72 8.00 -6.52
C ARG A 75 5.92 6.77 -6.07
N ALA A 76 4.67 6.66 -6.50
CA ALA A 76 3.86 5.47 -6.26
C ALA A 76 4.44 4.25 -6.99
N ALA A 77 4.84 4.42 -8.25
CA ALA A 77 5.47 3.34 -9.02
C ALA A 77 6.78 2.86 -8.35
N TRP A 78 7.64 3.78 -7.91
CA TRP A 78 8.88 3.45 -7.22
C TRP A 78 8.65 2.77 -5.86
N ALA A 79 7.72 3.29 -5.07
CA ALA A 79 7.34 2.66 -3.80
C ALA A 79 6.79 1.25 -4.02
N GLY A 80 6.00 1.07 -5.09
CA GLY A 80 5.49 -0.22 -5.51
C GLY A 80 6.61 -1.19 -5.91
N LEU A 81 7.44 -0.80 -6.87
CA LEU A 81 8.57 -1.62 -7.32
C LEU A 81 9.47 -2.06 -6.16
N ARG A 82 9.81 -1.15 -5.25
CA ARG A 82 10.61 -1.48 -4.06
C ARG A 82 9.90 -2.52 -3.17
N GLN A 83 8.59 -2.36 -2.95
CA GLN A 83 7.82 -3.30 -2.15
C GLN A 83 7.74 -4.68 -2.82
N LEU A 84 7.58 -4.73 -4.14
CA LEU A 84 7.59 -5.97 -4.91
C LEU A 84 8.95 -6.66 -4.84
N ALA A 85 10.04 -5.91 -5.02
CA ALA A 85 11.40 -6.42 -4.91
C ALA A 85 11.69 -7.05 -3.53
N LEU A 86 11.18 -6.47 -2.44
CA LEU A 86 11.34 -7.03 -1.09
C LEU A 86 10.65 -8.41 -0.92
N VAL A 87 9.62 -8.70 -1.69
CA VAL A 87 8.92 -9.99 -1.67
C VAL A 87 9.56 -10.98 -2.64
N VAL A 88 9.96 -10.51 -3.82
CA VAL A 88 10.46 -11.35 -4.91
C VAL A 88 11.93 -11.74 -4.70
N ALA A 89 12.79 -10.82 -4.25
CA ALA A 89 14.22 -11.08 -4.14
C ALA A 89 14.59 -12.29 -3.24
N PRO A 90 13.97 -12.51 -2.06
CA PRO A 90 14.23 -13.71 -1.28
C PRO A 90 13.88 -15.01 -2.03
N LEU A 91 12.80 -14.99 -2.84
CA LEU A 91 12.35 -16.16 -3.60
C LEU A 91 13.31 -16.46 -4.76
N ASP A 92 13.73 -15.43 -5.49
CA ASP A 92 14.68 -15.58 -6.61
C ASP A 92 16.04 -16.09 -6.12
N LEU A 93 16.54 -15.55 -5.01
CA LEU A 93 17.78 -16.01 -4.39
C LEU A 93 17.69 -17.46 -3.92
N LEU A 94 16.54 -17.85 -3.34
CA LEU A 94 16.29 -19.23 -2.93
C LEU A 94 16.22 -20.16 -4.14
N ALA A 95 15.53 -19.76 -5.22
CA ALA A 95 15.44 -20.53 -6.45
C ALA A 95 16.83 -20.74 -7.09
N ALA A 96 17.64 -19.67 -7.14
CA ALA A 96 19.02 -19.74 -7.62
C ALA A 96 19.89 -20.65 -6.73
N ALA A 97 19.72 -20.58 -5.40
CA ALA A 97 20.42 -21.46 -4.46
C ALA A 97 20.06 -22.94 -4.68
N VAL A 98 18.78 -23.25 -4.87
CA VAL A 98 18.29 -24.62 -5.15
C VAL A 98 18.82 -25.13 -6.49
N TRP A 99 18.81 -24.29 -7.53
CA TRP A 99 19.35 -24.64 -8.83
C TRP A 99 20.86 -24.96 -8.74
N LEU A 100 21.64 -24.11 -8.05
CA LEU A 100 23.06 -24.34 -7.83
C LEU A 100 23.35 -25.58 -6.97
N ALA A 101 22.52 -25.85 -5.96
CA ALA A 101 22.68 -27.05 -5.14
C ALA A 101 22.51 -28.34 -5.96
N ARG A 102 21.65 -28.31 -6.98
CA ARG A 102 21.47 -29.43 -7.93
C ARG A 102 22.59 -29.52 -8.96
N ALA A 103 23.00 -28.39 -9.54
CA ALA A 103 24.03 -28.36 -10.58
C ALA A 103 25.44 -28.61 -10.03
N ARG A 104 25.72 -28.09 -8.82
CA ARG A 104 27.01 -28.19 -8.13
C ARG A 104 26.80 -28.42 -6.63
N PRO A 105 26.59 -29.68 -6.23
CA PRO A 105 26.50 -30.05 -4.82
C PRO A 105 27.70 -29.51 -4.04
N ALA A 106 27.46 -28.98 -2.85
CA ALA A 106 28.45 -28.32 -1.98
C ALA A 106 29.07 -27.00 -2.50
N SER A 107 28.51 -26.35 -3.53
CA SER A 107 28.97 -25.01 -3.93
C SER A 107 28.83 -23.98 -2.81
N ALA A 108 29.90 -23.22 -2.55
CA ALA A 108 29.88 -22.11 -1.59
C ALA A 108 28.86 -21.03 -2.02
N ALA A 109 28.79 -20.74 -3.32
CA ALA A 109 27.83 -19.79 -3.89
C ALA A 109 26.37 -20.17 -3.58
N GLY A 110 25.99 -21.44 -3.72
CA GLY A 110 24.63 -21.89 -3.39
C GLY A 110 24.28 -21.68 -1.92
N ARG A 111 25.23 -21.97 -1.01
CA ARG A 111 25.04 -21.69 0.44
C ARG A 111 24.91 -20.20 0.72
N THR A 112 25.76 -19.37 0.11
CA THR A 112 25.69 -17.91 0.27
C THR A 112 24.35 -17.36 -0.19
N LEU A 113 23.83 -17.79 -1.35
CA LEU A 113 22.52 -17.37 -1.84
C LEU A 113 21.38 -17.82 -0.92
N ALA A 114 21.42 -19.05 -0.40
CA ALA A 114 20.42 -19.53 0.55
C ALA A 114 20.42 -18.70 1.85
N LEU A 115 21.60 -18.39 2.38
CA LEU A 115 21.75 -17.54 3.57
C LEU A 115 21.27 -16.11 3.29
N ALA A 116 21.58 -15.54 2.12
CA ALA A 116 21.10 -14.22 1.73
C ALA A 116 19.57 -14.18 1.58
N ALA A 117 18.97 -15.21 0.98
CA ALA A 117 17.52 -15.37 0.88
C ALA A 117 16.87 -15.39 2.27
N GLY A 118 17.38 -16.23 3.18
CA GLY A 118 16.90 -16.32 4.55
C GLY A 118 17.08 -15.01 5.32
N GLY A 119 18.23 -14.35 5.17
CA GLY A 119 18.53 -13.06 5.80
C GLY A 119 17.60 -11.94 5.33
N LEU A 120 17.35 -11.84 4.03
CA LEU A 120 16.41 -10.85 3.47
C LEU A 120 14.97 -11.12 3.90
N ALA A 121 14.53 -12.38 3.90
CA ALA A 121 13.20 -12.76 4.39
C ALA A 121 13.01 -12.41 5.86
N LEU A 122 14.01 -12.73 6.71
CA LEU A 122 14.00 -12.40 8.12
C LEU A 122 14.00 -10.89 8.36
N LEU A 123 14.86 -10.16 7.65
CA LEU A 123 14.91 -8.69 7.73
C LEU A 123 13.55 -8.07 7.35
N GLY A 124 12.93 -8.56 6.27
CA GLY A 124 11.59 -8.15 5.86
C GLY A 124 10.57 -8.38 6.97
N ALA A 125 10.51 -9.60 7.51
CA ALA A 125 9.58 -9.95 8.57
C ALA A 125 9.77 -9.10 9.85
N VAL A 126 11.02 -8.85 10.25
CA VAL A 126 11.35 -8.02 11.42
C VAL A 126 10.96 -6.56 11.18
N CYS A 127 11.31 -5.99 10.02
CA CYS A 127 10.95 -4.62 9.66
C CYS A 127 9.42 -4.41 9.65
N TRP A 128 8.68 -5.34 9.03
CA TRP A 128 7.22 -5.29 9.00
C TRP A 128 6.60 -5.52 10.37
N GLY A 129 7.12 -6.48 11.14
CA GLY A 129 6.67 -6.75 12.51
C GLY A 129 6.88 -5.54 13.43
N TRP A 130 8.05 -4.89 13.34
CA TRP A 130 8.35 -3.66 14.06
C TRP A 130 7.40 -2.53 13.66
N MET A 131 7.16 -2.34 12.36
CA MET A 131 6.26 -1.29 11.87
C MET A 131 4.83 -1.50 12.35
N VAL A 132 4.33 -2.73 12.25
CA VAL A 132 2.98 -3.10 12.69
C VAL A 132 2.83 -2.90 14.20
N ARG A 133 3.82 -3.32 15.01
CA ARG A 133 3.82 -3.08 16.44
C ARG A 133 3.85 -1.60 16.79
N ARG A 134 4.71 -0.80 16.14
CA ARG A 134 4.83 0.64 16.39
C ARG A 134 3.58 1.42 15.98
N ARG A 135 2.96 1.09 14.84
CA ARG A 135 1.85 1.87 14.28
C ARG A 135 0.47 1.40 14.75
N HIS A 136 0.30 0.09 14.95
CA HIS A 136 -1.00 -0.51 15.23
C HIS A 136 -1.08 -1.14 16.62
N ARG A 137 0.03 -1.20 17.37
CA ARG A 137 0.11 -1.80 18.72
C ARG A 137 -0.36 -3.27 18.77
N ILE A 138 -0.32 -3.98 17.64
CA ILE A 138 -0.63 -5.43 17.57
C ILE A 138 0.65 -6.28 17.54
N SER A 139 0.48 -7.60 17.61
CA SER A 139 1.60 -8.55 17.64
C SER A 139 2.56 -8.35 16.44
N PRO A 140 3.88 -8.28 16.66
CA PRO A 140 4.86 -8.19 15.57
C PRO A 140 4.89 -9.46 14.71
N ALA A 141 4.34 -10.59 15.19
CA ALA A 141 4.25 -11.83 14.42
C ALA A 141 3.46 -11.67 13.11
N TRP A 142 2.55 -10.70 13.02
CA TRP A 142 1.88 -10.33 11.77
C TRP A 142 2.85 -9.89 10.67
N GLY A 143 4.08 -9.47 11.03
CA GLY A 143 5.16 -9.22 10.08
C GLY A 143 5.53 -10.44 9.24
N LEU A 144 5.36 -11.67 9.74
CA LEU A 144 5.62 -12.90 8.95
C LEU A 144 4.69 -13.02 7.74
N LEU A 145 3.50 -12.41 7.81
CA LEU A 145 2.48 -12.44 6.76
C LEU A 145 2.62 -11.27 5.78
N PHE A 146 3.65 -10.43 5.88
CA PHE A 146 3.86 -9.32 4.96
C PHE A 146 3.94 -9.74 3.48
N PRO A 147 4.55 -10.89 3.09
CA PRO A 147 4.63 -11.28 1.68
C PRO A 147 3.23 -11.60 1.14
N LEU A 148 2.44 -12.35 1.92
CA LEU A 148 1.06 -12.69 1.59
C LEU A 148 0.18 -11.43 1.50
N GLY A 149 0.25 -10.55 2.49
CA GLY A 149 -0.48 -9.28 2.48
C GLY A 149 -0.12 -8.39 1.30
N THR A 150 1.17 -8.35 0.93
CA THR A 150 1.64 -7.64 -0.27
C THR A 150 1.07 -8.26 -1.53
N ALA A 151 1.17 -9.57 -1.72
CA ALA A 151 0.62 -10.27 -2.89
C ALA A 151 -0.89 -10.04 -3.04
N LEU A 152 -1.65 -10.15 -1.95
CA LEU A 152 -3.10 -9.86 -1.94
C LEU A 152 -3.40 -8.41 -2.35
N TYR A 153 -2.68 -7.44 -1.78
CA TYR A 153 -2.86 -6.04 -2.13
C TYR A 153 -2.53 -5.76 -3.61
N TYR A 154 -1.45 -6.36 -4.13
CA TYR A 154 -1.05 -6.21 -5.54
C TYR A 154 -2.05 -6.85 -6.49
N GLY A 155 -2.62 -7.99 -6.13
CA GLY A 155 -3.72 -8.61 -6.88
C GLY A 155 -4.93 -7.68 -6.95
N LEU A 156 -5.35 -7.11 -5.82
CA LEU A 156 -6.46 -6.16 -5.76
C LEU A 156 -6.16 -4.87 -6.54
N ALA A 157 -4.94 -4.34 -6.42
CA ALA A 157 -4.52 -3.14 -7.14
C ALA A 157 -4.51 -3.38 -8.65
N THR A 158 -4.01 -4.54 -9.09
CA THR A 158 -3.99 -4.92 -10.51
C THR A 158 -5.40 -5.06 -11.06
N ASP A 159 -6.29 -5.78 -10.37
CA ASP A 159 -7.71 -5.86 -10.76
C ASP A 159 -8.37 -4.48 -10.85
N ALA A 160 -8.11 -3.59 -9.87
CA ALA A 160 -8.65 -2.24 -9.89
C ALA A 160 -8.16 -1.42 -11.10
N LEU A 161 -6.87 -1.50 -11.42
CA LEU A 161 -6.28 -0.79 -12.55
C LEU A 161 -6.76 -1.36 -13.89
N LEU A 162 -6.88 -2.68 -14.02
CA LEU A 162 -7.44 -3.32 -15.21
C LEU A 162 -8.91 -2.94 -15.44
N ARG A 163 -9.70 -2.87 -14.37
CA ARG A 163 -11.10 -2.40 -14.45
C ARG A 163 -11.21 -0.95 -14.90
N LEU A 164 -10.28 -0.09 -14.50
CA LEU A 164 -10.22 1.28 -15.01
C LEU A 164 -9.80 1.32 -16.49
N ALA A 165 -8.75 0.58 -16.85
CA ALA A 165 -8.25 0.52 -18.23
C ALA A 165 -9.31 -0.02 -19.20
N THR A 166 -10.19 -0.91 -18.72
CA THR A 166 -11.32 -1.49 -19.50
C THR A 166 -12.62 -0.69 -19.37
N GLY A 167 -12.63 0.47 -18.70
CA GLY A 167 -13.81 1.33 -18.55
C GLY A 167 -14.89 0.83 -17.58
N ARG A 168 -14.69 -0.34 -16.95
CA ARG A 168 -15.63 -0.94 -15.98
C ARG A 168 -15.70 -0.17 -14.67
N GLY A 169 -14.62 0.53 -14.32
CA GLY A 169 -14.53 1.31 -13.08
C GLY A 169 -14.43 0.46 -11.81
N VAL A 170 -14.32 1.15 -10.68
CA VAL A 170 -14.24 0.54 -9.34
C VAL A 170 -15.44 0.98 -8.51
N THR A 171 -16.10 0.03 -7.88
CA THR A 171 -17.22 0.30 -6.96
C THR A 171 -16.68 0.77 -5.61
N TRP A 172 -17.31 1.80 -5.03
CA TRP A 172 -17.12 2.19 -3.65
C TRP A 172 -18.43 2.70 -3.04
N LYS A 173 -18.93 1.99 -2.00
CA LYS A 173 -20.19 2.29 -1.31
C LYS A 173 -21.36 2.46 -2.28
N GLY A 174 -21.48 1.52 -3.22
CA GLY A 174 -22.55 1.49 -4.23
C GLY A 174 -22.39 2.46 -5.41
N ARG A 175 -21.33 3.28 -5.44
CA ARG A 175 -21.03 4.17 -6.58
C ARG A 175 -19.92 3.58 -7.44
N VAL A 176 -20.06 3.63 -8.76
CA VAL A 176 -19.02 3.19 -9.70
C VAL A 176 -18.20 4.39 -10.15
N PHE A 177 -16.89 4.28 -10.01
CA PHE A 177 -15.94 5.30 -10.43
C PHE A 177 -15.11 4.80 -11.60
N THR A 178 -15.37 5.38 -12.77
CA THR A 178 -14.68 5.04 -14.02
C THR A 178 -13.49 5.95 -14.33
N ARG A 179 -13.34 7.03 -13.55
CA ARG A 179 -12.27 8.01 -13.70
C ARG A 179 -11.57 8.21 -12.39
#